data_AF-A0A562HK52-F1
#
_entry.id   AF-A0A562HK52-F1
#
_cell.length_a   1.000
_cell.length_b   1.000
_cell.length_c   1.000
_cell.angle_alpha   90.00
_cell.angle_beta   90.00
_cell.angle_gamma   90.00
#
_symmetry.space_group_name_H-M   'P 1'
#
loop_
_entity.id
_entity.type
_entity.pdbx_description
1 polymer ?
#
loop_
_entity_poly.entity_id
_entity_poly.type
_entity_poly.pdbx_seq_one_letter_code
_entity_poly.pdbx_strand_id
1 'polypeptide(L)'
;MMINDEVKAVIEGSPFITLVTVSADGTPHPIIAGKGEVSGDQVIFGIYKMEVTQKNLKENDKAWLVGATKDGGPKGYRLFGTAKAVDKQLIFTAQTVEAMI
;
A
#
# COMPACT_ATOMS: atom_id res chain seq x y z
N MET A 1 10.82 -11.08 7.47
CA MET A 1 10.37 -9.69 7.33
C MET A 1 10.58 -9.29 5.89
N MET A 2 9.51 -8.96 5.19
CA MET A 2 9.50 -8.49 3.80
C MET A 2 9.82 -7.00 3.73
N ILE A 3 9.35 -6.21 4.70
CA ILE A 3 9.66 -4.79 4.78
C ILE A 3 10.92 -4.61 5.64
N ASN A 4 12.09 -4.48 4.99
CA ASN A 4 13.35 -4.17 5.67
C ASN A 4 13.47 -2.65 5.96
N ASP A 5 14.56 -2.25 6.62
CA ASP A 5 14.78 -0.86 7.03
C ASP A 5 14.80 0.15 5.86
N GLU A 6 15.34 -0.25 4.70
CA GLU A 6 15.36 0.60 3.51
C GLU A 6 13.95 0.80 2.94
N VAL A 7 13.21 -0.29 2.76
CA VAL A 7 11.83 -0.25 2.25
C VAL A 7 10.96 0.54 3.21
N LYS A 8 11.13 0.32 4.53
CA LYS A 8 10.45 1.09 5.58
C LYS A 8 10.73 2.59 5.43
N ALA A 9 12.00 2.98 5.32
CA ALA A 9 12.37 4.38 5.18
C ALA A 9 11.76 5.03 3.93
N VAL A 10 11.67 4.30 2.81
CA VAL A 10 11.01 4.81 1.60
C VAL A 10 9.49 4.94 1.78
N ILE A 11 8.81 3.94 2.35
CA ILE A 11 7.36 3.99 2.56
C ILE A 11 6.98 5.09 3.55
N GLU A 12 7.68 5.21 4.68
CA GLU A 12 7.43 6.24 5.69
C GLU A 12 7.92 7.63 5.26
N GLY A 13 8.89 7.70 4.35
CA GLY A 13 9.34 8.95 3.71
C GLY A 13 8.43 9.40 2.57
N SER A 14 7.56 8.53 2.06
CA SER A 14 6.64 8.85 0.97
C SER A 14 5.53 9.79 1.48
N PRO A 15 5.34 11.00 0.92
CA PRO A 15 4.27 11.90 1.34
C PRO A 15 2.88 11.33 1.02
N PHE A 16 2.81 10.49 -0.01
CA PHE A 16 1.63 9.76 -0.43
C PHE A 16 2.01 8.33 -0.78
N ILE A 17 1.12 7.39 -0.51
CA ILE A 17 1.23 6.01 -0.99
C ILE A 17 0.06 5.70 -1.90
N THR A 18 0.26 4.80 -2.85
CA THR A 18 -0.81 4.35 -3.75
C THR A 18 -1.16 2.91 -3.42
N LEU A 19 -2.44 2.65 -3.12
CA LEU A 19 -2.97 1.30 -3.04
C LEU A 19 -3.68 0.97 -4.36
N VAL A 20 -3.33 -0.15 -4.96
CA VAL A 20 -3.97 -0.67 -6.16
C VAL A 20 -4.77 -1.90 -5.78
N THR A 21 -6.09 -1.80 -5.86
CA THR A 21 -7.02 -2.93 -5.73
C THR A 21 -7.50 -3.38 -7.10
N VAL A 22 -8.21 -4.51 -7.17
CA VAL A 22 -8.77 -5.03 -8.42
C VAL A 22 -10.29 -5.04 -8.30
N SER A 23 -10.96 -4.38 -9.24
CA SER A 23 -12.43 -4.41 -9.36
C SER A 23 -12.92 -5.78 -9.84
N ALA A 24 -14.21 -6.07 -9.66
CA ALA A 24 -14.83 -7.35 -10.03
C ALA A 24 -14.63 -7.75 -11.51
N ASP A 25 -14.50 -6.76 -12.40
CA ASP A 25 -14.25 -6.91 -13.83
C ASP A 25 -12.75 -7.13 -14.18
N GLY A 26 -11.89 -7.21 -13.17
CA GLY A 26 -10.44 -7.33 -13.34
C GLY A 26 -9.71 -5.99 -13.55
N THR A 27 -10.43 -4.86 -13.60
CA THR A 27 -9.81 -3.55 -13.81
C THR A 27 -9.06 -3.10 -12.55
N PRO A 28 -7.79 -2.64 -12.66
CA PRO A 28 -7.09 -2.02 -11.54
C PRO A 28 -7.78 -0.74 -11.06
N HIS A 29 -7.88 -0.58 -9.75
CA HIS A 29 -8.46 0.58 -9.10
C HIS A 29 -7.43 1.20 -8.13
N PRO A 30 -6.61 2.16 -8.60
CA PRO A 30 -5.64 2.87 -7.78
C PRO A 30 -6.32 3.96 -6.93
N ILE A 31 -5.87 4.10 -5.70
CA ILE A 31 -6.18 5.23 -4.83
C ILE A 31 -4.89 5.82 -4.27
N ILE A 32 -4.84 7.14 -4.14
CA ILE A 32 -3.74 7.84 -3.48
C ILE A 32 -4.19 8.12 -2.04
N ALA A 33 -3.42 7.60 -1.09
CA ALA A 33 -3.60 7.83 0.34
C ALA A 33 -2.47 8.72 0.88
N GLY A 34 -2.69 9.27 2.08
CA GLY A 34 -1.65 9.99 2.81
C GLY A 34 -0.55 9.06 3.32
N LYS A 35 0.20 9.56 4.31
CA LYS A 35 1.33 8.84 4.89
C LYS A 35 0.93 7.45 5.41
N GLY A 36 1.76 6.45 5.11
CA GLY A 36 1.69 5.11 5.70
C GLY A 36 2.63 4.94 6.87
N GLU A 37 2.20 4.20 7.88
CA GLU A 37 3.01 3.76 9.01
C GLU A 37 3.41 2.28 8.80
N VAL A 38 4.69 1.96 8.97
CA VAL A 38 5.19 0.59 8.83
C VAL A 38 5.29 -0.08 10.20
N SER A 39 4.60 -1.20 10.36
CA SER A 39 4.66 -2.04 11.57
C SER A 39 4.84 -3.50 11.17
N GLY A 40 6.05 -4.04 11.39
CA GLY A 40 6.37 -5.38 10.91
C GLY A 40 6.36 -5.44 9.38
N ASP A 41 5.63 -6.41 8.85
CA ASP A 41 5.36 -6.55 7.40
C ASP A 41 4.07 -5.83 6.98
N GLN A 42 3.53 -4.94 7.82
CA GLN A 42 2.31 -4.20 7.54
C GLN A 42 2.57 -2.73 7.23
N VAL A 43 1.73 -2.17 6.36
CA VAL A 43 1.59 -0.73 6.16
C VAL A 43 0.17 -0.33 6.51
N ILE A 44 0.04 0.62 7.44
CA ILE A 44 -1.22 1.08 8.01
C ILE A 44 -1.44 2.54 7.62
N PHE A 45 -2.63 2.86 7.12
CA PHE A 45 -2.99 4.24 6.79
C PHE A 45 -4.49 4.49 6.90
N GLY A 46 -4.86 5.75 7.13
CA GLY A 46 -6.26 6.15 7.26
C GLY A 46 -7.02 6.13 5.94
N ILE A 47 -8.26 5.68 5.97
CA ILE A 47 -9.22 5.71 4.85
C ILE A 47 -10.54 6.32 5.31
N TYR A 48 -11.18 7.14 4.46
CA TYR A 48 -12.45 7.79 4.81
C TYR A 48 -13.65 7.12 4.11
N LYS A 49 -13.98 7.53 2.89
CA LYS A 49 -15.15 7.08 2.12
C LYS A 49 -14.81 6.11 1.00
N MET A 50 -13.68 5.42 1.04
CA MET A 50 -13.17 4.58 -0.08
C MET A 50 -14.03 3.32 -0.32
N GLU A 51 -15.29 3.50 -0.70
CA GLU A 51 -16.32 2.46 -0.80
C GLU A 51 -16.01 1.44 -1.88
N VAL A 52 -15.52 1.89 -3.05
CA VAL A 52 -15.11 1.01 -4.15
C VAL A 52 -13.91 0.16 -3.72
N THR A 53 -12.87 0.77 -3.14
CA THR A 53 -11.72 0.04 -2.58
C THR A 53 -12.15 -0.99 -1.54
N GLN A 54 -13.03 -0.61 -0.60
CA GLN A 54 -13.54 -1.52 0.42
C GLN A 54 -14.36 -2.67 -0.16
N LYS A 55 -15.16 -2.41 -1.20
CA LYS A 55 -15.89 -3.46 -1.93
C LYS A 55 -14.91 -4.41 -2.61
N ASN A 56 -13.93 -3.87 -3.34
CA ASN A 56 -12.90 -4.66 -4.03
C ASN A 56 -12.18 -5.60 -3.05
N LEU A 57 -11.77 -5.09 -1.87
CA LEU A 57 -11.07 -5.89 -0.87
C LEU A 57 -11.92 -6.96 -0.18
N LYS A 58 -13.25 -6.83 -0.22
CA LYS A 58 -14.15 -7.90 0.27
C LYS A 58 -14.25 -9.06 -0.74
N GLU A 59 -14.12 -8.76 -2.03
CA GLU A 59 -14.22 -9.74 -3.11
C GLU A 59 -12.84 -10.36 -3.46
N ASN A 60 -11.78 -9.56 -3.37
CA ASN A 60 -10.40 -9.93 -3.61
C ASN A 60 -9.49 -9.08 -2.71
N ASP A 61 -8.92 -9.72 -1.68
CA ASP A 61 -8.06 -9.05 -0.71
C ASP A 61 -6.66 -8.71 -1.25
N LYS A 62 -6.29 -9.21 -2.43
CA LYS A 62 -4.98 -8.94 -3.05
C LYS A 62 -4.89 -7.50 -3.52
N ALA A 63 -3.77 -6.87 -3.19
CA ALA A 63 -3.50 -5.49 -3.58
C ALA A 63 -2.00 -5.28 -3.81
N TRP A 64 -1.68 -4.18 -4.48
CA TRP A 64 -0.34 -3.61 -4.47
C TRP A 64 -0.31 -2.33 -3.65
N LEU A 65 0.80 -2.09 -2.98
CA LEU A 65 1.11 -0.81 -2.39
C LEU A 65 2.37 -0.24 -3.04
N VAL A 66 2.33 1.02 -3.45
CA VAL A 66 3.46 1.70 -4.07
C VAL A 66 3.80 2.94 -3.25
N GLY A 67 5.08 3.11 -2.93
CA GLY A 67 5.61 4.30 -2.29
C GLY A 67 6.95 4.71 -2.90
N ALA A 68 7.24 6.00 -2.90
CA ALA A 68 8.46 6.55 -3.45
C ALA A 68 8.88 7.81 -2.72
N THR A 69 10.19 8.02 -2.62
CA THR A 69 10.78 9.22 -2.04
C THR A 69 11.89 9.78 -2.94
N LYS A 70 12.19 11.06 -2.76
CA LYS A 70 13.39 11.71 -3.30
C LYS A 70 14.48 11.93 -2.23
N ASP A 71 14.17 11.62 -0.98
CA ASP A 71 15.09 11.81 0.15
C ASP A 71 16.27 10.85 0.00
N GLY A 72 17.48 11.39 -0.11
CA GLY A 72 18.68 10.59 -0.40
C GLY A 72 18.75 10.06 -1.84
N GLY A 73 17.95 10.59 -2.76
CA GLY A 73 17.85 10.19 -4.18
C GLY A 73 16.49 9.58 -4.54
N PRO A 74 16.13 9.49 -5.83
CA PRO A 74 14.88 8.87 -6.26
C PRO A 74 14.91 7.37 -5.97
N LYS A 75 13.99 6.91 -5.12
CA LYS A 75 13.79 5.49 -4.80
C LYS A 75 12.30 5.19 -4.72
N GLY A 76 11.89 4.01 -5.19
CA GLY A 76 10.52 3.55 -5.09
C GLY A 76 10.44 2.05 -4.92
N TYR A 77 9.36 1.60 -4.28
CA TYR A 77 9.06 0.19 -4.12
C TYR A 77 7.60 -0.09 -4.44
N ARG A 78 7.37 -1.25 -5.05
CA ARG A 78 6.07 -1.90 -5.16
C ARG A 78 6.03 -3.11 -4.24
N LEU A 79 5.07 -3.13 -3.35
CA LEU A 79 4.82 -4.21 -2.42
C LEU A 79 3.59 -4.98 -2.91
N PHE A 80 3.71 -6.30 -2.96
CA PHE A 80 2.63 -7.23 -3.29
C PHE A 80 2.11 -7.84 -2.00
N GLY A 81 0.79 -7.93 -1.82
CA GLY A 81 0.25 -8.48 -0.59
C GLY A 81 -1.26 -8.47 -0.53
N THR A 82 -1.78 -8.50 0.69
CA THR A 82 -3.22 -8.47 0.98
C THR A 82 -3.57 -7.23 1.79
N ALA A 83 -4.77 -6.71 1.61
CA ALA A 83 -5.27 -5.55 2.34
C ALA A 83 -6.65 -5.79 2.92
N LYS A 84 -6.91 -5.17 4.08
CA LYS A 84 -8.24 -5.12 4.70
C LYS A 84 -8.52 -3.74 5.25
N ALA A 85 -9.79 -3.34 5.17
CA ALA A 85 -10.29 -2.14 5.82
C ALA A 85 -10.90 -2.49 7.19
N VAL A 86 -10.43 -1.82 8.24
CA VAL A 86 -10.91 -1.99 9.62
C VAL A 86 -10.94 -0.62 10.29
N ASP A 87 -12.06 -0.23 10.89
CA ASP A 87 -12.17 0.99 11.72
C ASP A 87 -11.57 2.27 11.10
N LYS A 88 -11.89 2.54 9.82
CA LYS A 88 -11.36 3.69 9.04
C LYS A 88 -9.85 3.66 8.81
N GLN A 89 -9.22 2.51 8.98
CA GLN A 89 -7.85 2.24 8.57
C GLN A 89 -7.84 1.17 7.48
N LEU A 90 -6.81 1.24 6.65
CA LEU A 90 -6.41 0.16 5.78
C LEU A 90 -5.14 -0.46 6.32
N ILE A 91 -5.16 -1.78 6.43
CA ILE A 91 -4.04 -2.60 6.88
C ILE A 91 -3.61 -3.43 5.69
N PHE A 92 -2.50 -3.05 5.07
CA PHE A 92 -1.84 -3.81 4.02
C PHE A 92 -0.78 -4.71 4.66
N THR A 93 -0.70 -5.98 4.27
CA THR A 93 0.34 -6.93 4.71
C THR A 93 1.16 -7.38 3.51
N ALA A 94 2.44 -7.06 3.51
CA ALA A 94 3.36 -7.37 2.43
C ALA A 94 3.73 -8.86 2.41
N GLN A 95 3.78 -9.42 1.20
CA GLN A 95 4.22 -10.78 0.90
C GLN A 95 5.49 -10.78 0.06
N THR A 96 5.63 -9.79 -0.83
CA THR A 96 6.81 -9.62 -1.68
C THR A 96 7.07 -8.13 -1.91
N VAL A 97 8.32 -7.77 -2.17
CA VAL A 97 8.74 -6.39 -2.46
C VAL A 97 9.57 -6.35 -3.72
N GLU A 98 9.33 -5.36 -4.56
CA GLU A 98 10.05 -5.10 -5.81
C GLU A 98 10.52 -3.65 -5.83
N ALA A 99 11.81 -3.45 -6.12
CA ALA A 99 12.38 -2.13 -6.34
C ALA A 99 11.91 -1.58 -7.69
N MET A 100 11.50 -0.31 -7.70
CA MET A 100 11.13 0.42 -8.91
C MET A 100 12.29 1.35 -9.29
N ILE A 101 13.18 0.82 -10.13
CA ILE A 101 14.34 1.49 -10.74
C ILE A 101 13.94 2.42 -11.87
#